data_AF-A0A9E3XBR8-F1
#
_entry.id   AF-A0A9E3XBR8-F1
#
_cell.length_a   1.000
_cell.length_b   1.000
_cell.length_c   1.000
_cell.angle_alpha   90.00
_cell.angle_beta   90.00
_cell.angle_gamma   90.00
#
_symmetry.space_group_name_H-M   'P 1'
#
loop_
_entity.id
_entity.type
_entity.pdbx_description
1 polymer ?
#
loop_
_entity_poly.entity_id
_entity_poly.type
_entity_poly.pdbx_seq_one_letter_code
_entity_poly.pdbx_strand_id
1 'polypeptide(L)'
;MAELFGVDLGTHLASIIAEYSSKESIYGYPKRKFYLGFPGYDFSVQFHDKIAATPLGPASGPHTQLAQNIVLSFLGGGRIMELKTVQIQDRLEIPRPCIDARNVGFNVEWSQELR
;
A
#
# COMPACT_ATOMS: atom_id res chain seq x y z
N MET A 1 -4.59 -13.09 16.77
CA MET A 1 -4.63 -12.28 15.55
C MET A 1 -5.81 -11.35 15.71
N ALA A 2 -5.64 -10.03 15.59
CA ALA A 2 -6.75 -9.11 15.76
C ALA A 2 -7.70 -9.30 14.57
N GLU A 3 -9.02 -9.37 14.80
CA GLU A 3 -9.96 -9.33 13.69
C GLU A 3 -9.93 -7.93 13.07
N LEU A 4 -9.53 -7.86 11.80
CA LEU A 4 -9.65 -6.66 11.00
C LEU A 4 -11.07 -6.59 10.42
N PHE A 5 -11.71 -5.44 10.57
CA PHE A 5 -13.02 -5.16 9.98
C PHE A 5 -12.85 -4.12 8.88
N GLY A 6 -13.57 -4.28 7.78
CA GLY A 6 -13.65 -3.26 6.75
C GLY A 6 -14.24 -1.97 7.33
N VAL A 7 -13.73 -0.83 6.85
CA VAL A 7 -14.35 0.47 7.05
C VAL A 7 -14.75 0.98 5.68
N ASP A 8 -15.91 1.63 5.58
CA ASP A 8 -16.33 2.22 4.32
C ASP A 8 -15.30 3.26 3.83
N LEU A 9 -15.23 3.42 2.51
CA LEU A 9 -14.23 4.28 1.88
C LEU A 9 -14.36 5.74 2.35
N GLY A 10 -15.58 6.24 2.57
CA GLY A 10 -15.82 7.62 2.99
C GLY A 10 -15.26 7.89 4.38
N THR A 11 -15.57 7.04 5.34
CA THR A 11 -15.03 7.10 6.70
C THR A 11 -13.51 6.96 6.70
N HIS A 12 -12.97 6.04 5.90
CA HIS A 12 -11.52 5.89 5.78
C HIS A 12 -10.85 7.16 5.25
N LEU A 13 -11.36 7.75 4.16
CA LEU A 13 -10.83 9.00 3.61
C LEU A 13 -10.94 10.16 4.60
N ALA A 14 -12.05 10.27 5.32
CA ALA A 14 -12.22 11.29 6.37
C ALA A 14 -11.18 11.15 7.47
N SER A 15 -10.84 9.91 7.88
CA SER A 15 -9.79 9.64 8.85
C SER A 15 -8.41 10.09 8.36
N ILE A 16 -8.06 9.83 7.10
CA ILE A 16 -6.80 10.28 6.48
C ILE A 16 -6.70 11.80 6.49
N ILE A 17 -7.77 12.49 6.08
CA ILE A 17 -7.80 13.97 6.02
C ILE A 17 -7.70 14.57 7.42
N ALA A 18 -8.40 14.00 8.41
CA ALA A 18 -8.34 14.44 9.79
C ALA A 18 -6.94 14.25 10.39
N GLU A 19 -6.27 13.13 10.12
CA GLU A 19 -4.89 12.90 10.54
C GLU A 19 -3.94 13.92 9.91
N TYR A 20 -4.01 14.10 8.60
CA TYR A 20 -3.14 15.03 7.90
C TYR A 20 -3.32 16.47 8.38
N SER A 21 -4.56 16.89 8.66
CA SER A 21 -4.86 18.25 9.15
C SER A 21 -4.34 18.50 10.56
N SER A 22 -4.32 17.47 11.41
CA SER A 22 -3.95 17.61 12.84
C SER A 22 -2.48 17.28 13.12
N LYS A 23 -1.85 16.39 12.34
CA LYS A 23 -0.52 15.83 12.61
C LYS A 23 0.46 15.99 11.47
N GLU A 24 0.02 16.49 10.31
CA GLU A 24 0.80 16.48 9.06
C GLU A 24 1.37 15.10 8.74
N SER A 25 0.57 14.05 8.93
CA SER A 25 0.91 12.67 8.59
C SER A 25 -0.25 11.93 7.97
N ILE A 26 0.04 10.87 7.23
CA ILE A 26 -0.95 9.92 6.71
C ILE A 26 -0.51 8.53 7.17
N TYR A 27 -1.34 7.83 7.95
CA TYR A 27 -1.03 6.55 8.58
C TYR A 27 0.27 6.58 9.40
N GLY A 28 0.54 7.70 10.07
CA GLY A 28 1.77 7.94 10.82
C GLY A 28 3.01 8.22 9.97
N TYR A 29 2.91 8.20 8.64
CA TYR A 29 3.99 8.61 7.74
C TYR A 29 4.02 10.14 7.63
N PRO A 30 5.07 10.81 8.11
CA PRO A 30 5.07 12.28 8.23
C PRO A 30 5.28 12.95 6.87
N LYS A 31 4.54 14.04 6.62
CA LYS A 31 4.58 14.85 5.39
C LYS A 31 5.98 15.23 4.94
N ARG A 32 6.88 15.56 5.88
CA ARG A 32 8.28 15.91 5.58
C ARG A 32 9.07 14.78 4.91
N LYS A 33 8.59 13.54 4.97
CA LYS A 33 9.20 12.38 4.30
C LYS A 33 8.54 12.06 2.96
N PHE A 34 7.48 12.76 2.57
CA PHE A 34 6.82 12.51 1.29
C PHE A 34 7.82 12.75 0.15
N TYR A 35 7.85 11.81 -0.79
CA TYR A 35 8.67 11.92 -1.97
C TYR A 35 8.03 12.93 -2.95
N LEU A 36 8.74 14.03 -3.17
CA LEU A 36 8.35 15.09 -4.11
C LEU A 36 9.33 15.21 -5.28
N GLY A 37 10.20 14.21 -5.47
CA GLY A 37 11.32 14.29 -6.42
C GLY A 37 12.58 14.89 -5.80
N PHE A 38 13.65 14.93 -6.58
CA PHE A 38 14.89 15.61 -6.24
C PHE A 38 15.12 16.76 -7.22
N PRO A 39 15.33 18.01 -6.76
CA PRO A 39 15.59 19.13 -7.65
C PRO A 39 16.75 18.84 -8.61
N GLY A 40 16.52 19.05 -9.90
CA GLY A 40 17.52 18.83 -10.95
C GLY A 40 17.62 17.39 -11.47
N TYR A 41 16.79 16.46 -11.00
CA TYR A 41 16.75 15.09 -11.48
C TYR A 41 15.36 14.75 -12.04
N ASP A 42 15.34 14.11 -13.20
CA ASP A 42 14.15 13.51 -13.79
C ASP A 42 14.27 11.98 -13.72
N PHE A 43 13.39 11.36 -12.95
CA PHE A 43 13.28 9.90 -12.83
C PHE A 43 12.09 9.35 -13.62
N SER A 44 11.43 10.18 -14.43
CA SER A 44 10.24 9.76 -15.12
C SER A 44 10.54 8.70 -16.17
N VAL A 45 9.57 7.80 -16.35
CA VAL A 45 9.62 6.76 -17.39
C VAL A 45 8.30 6.69 -18.12
N GLN A 46 8.37 6.38 -19.41
CA GLN A 46 7.19 5.99 -20.17
C GLN A 46 6.75 4.59 -19.71
N PHE A 47 5.51 4.49 -19.25
CA PHE A 47 4.90 3.24 -18.81
C PHE A 47 3.51 3.12 -19.44
N HIS A 48 3.36 2.14 -20.33
CA HIS A 48 2.22 2.04 -21.25
C HIS A 48 2.01 3.35 -22.03
N ASP A 49 0.81 3.92 -21.95
CA ASP A 49 0.37 5.16 -22.59
C ASP A 49 0.61 6.41 -21.73
N LYS A 50 1.28 6.27 -20.57
CA LYS A 50 1.44 7.35 -19.58
C LYS A 50 2.90 7.56 -19.18
N ILE A 51 3.16 8.70 -18.55
CA ILE A 51 4.44 9.01 -17.91
C ILE A 51 4.29 8.80 -16.40
N ALA A 52 5.09 7.89 -15.85
CA ALA A 52 5.23 7.70 -14.41
C ALA A 52 6.39 8.56 -13.91
N ALA A 53 6.21 9.30 -12.80
CA ALA A 53 7.25 10.19 -12.27
C ALA A 53 8.49 9.47 -11.69
N THR A 54 8.38 8.15 -11.46
CA THR A 54 9.46 7.25 -11.05
C THR A 54 9.25 5.89 -11.69
N PRO A 55 10.31 5.08 -11.87
CA PRO A 55 10.18 3.71 -12.39
C PRO A 55 9.86 2.69 -11.29
N LEU A 56 9.46 3.14 -10.11
CA LEU A 56 9.40 2.31 -8.90
C LEU A 56 7.96 2.01 -8.50
N GLY A 57 7.78 0.87 -7.83
CA GLY A 57 6.61 0.57 -7.02
C GLY A 57 6.51 -0.93 -6.73
N PRO A 58 5.60 -1.33 -5.84
CA PRO A 58 5.50 -2.70 -5.36
C PRO A 58 4.90 -3.64 -6.41
N ALA A 59 5.45 -4.85 -6.46
CA ALA A 59 4.87 -5.98 -7.17
C ALA A 59 3.60 -6.49 -6.45
N SER A 60 2.79 -7.29 -7.15
CA SER A 60 1.57 -7.88 -6.60
C SER A 60 1.88 -8.75 -5.39
N GLY A 61 1.22 -8.47 -4.26
CA GLY A 61 1.46 -9.22 -3.03
C GLY A 61 0.86 -8.58 -1.78
N PRO A 62 1.29 -8.99 -0.58
CA PRO A 62 0.75 -8.47 0.68
C PRO A 62 0.86 -6.94 0.82
N HIS A 63 1.88 -6.33 0.21
CA HIS A 63 2.07 -4.87 0.20
C HIS A 63 1.12 -4.11 -0.72
N THR A 64 0.35 -4.78 -1.59
CA THR A 64 -0.64 -4.15 -2.48
C THR A 64 -2.06 -4.65 -2.24
N GLN A 65 -2.31 -5.23 -1.07
CA GLN A 65 -3.63 -5.69 -0.61
C GLN A 65 -4.41 -4.59 0.14
N LEU A 66 -3.75 -3.91 1.07
CA LEU A 66 -4.37 -2.87 1.89
C LEU A 66 -4.23 -1.50 1.23
N ALA A 67 -5.32 -0.71 1.24
CA ALA A 67 -5.33 0.66 0.73
C ALA A 67 -4.22 1.53 1.37
N GLN A 68 -3.98 1.33 2.67
CA GLN A 68 -2.93 2.03 3.41
C GLN A 68 -1.55 1.83 2.78
N ASN A 69 -1.21 0.58 2.41
CA ASN A 69 0.09 0.27 1.84
C ASN A 69 0.26 0.87 0.44
N ILE A 70 -0.80 0.89 -0.36
CA ILE A 70 -0.80 1.52 -1.69
C ILE A 70 -0.57 3.03 -1.56
N VAL A 71 -1.30 3.70 -0.66
CA VAL A 71 -1.15 5.14 -0.38
C VAL A 71 0.25 5.44 0.14
N LEU A 72 0.76 4.66 1.10
CA LEU A 72 2.11 4.84 1.63
C LEU A 72 3.19 4.61 0.57
N SER A 73 3.01 3.64 -0.32
CA SER A 73 3.90 3.43 -1.47
C SER A 73 3.91 4.66 -2.37
N PHE A 74 2.74 5.25 -2.65
CA PHE A 74 2.64 6.46 -3.47
C PHE A 74 3.33 7.65 -2.80
N LEU A 75 3.08 7.87 -1.51
CA LEU A 75 3.73 8.92 -0.72
C LEU A 75 5.24 8.72 -0.60
N GLY A 76 5.71 7.47 -0.61
CA GLY A 76 7.12 7.10 -0.66
C GLY A 76 7.76 7.20 -2.06
N GLY A 77 6.99 7.54 -3.09
CA GLY A 77 7.49 7.79 -4.45
C GLY A 77 7.22 6.68 -5.46
N GLY A 78 6.50 5.61 -5.10
CA GLY A 78 6.06 4.58 -6.04
C GLY A 78 5.01 5.11 -7.03
N ARG A 79 5.14 4.76 -8.31
CA ARG A 79 4.23 5.17 -9.40
C ARG A 79 3.76 4.01 -10.29
N ILE A 80 4.45 2.88 -10.28
CA ILE A 80 4.08 1.67 -11.02
C ILE A 80 3.79 0.58 -10.00
N MET A 81 2.51 0.28 -9.78
CA MET A 81 2.08 -0.65 -8.72
C MET A 81 1.24 -1.77 -9.30
N GLU A 82 1.58 -3.01 -8.96
CA GLU A 82 0.78 -4.17 -9.30
C GLU A 82 -0.12 -4.52 -8.11
N LEU A 83 -1.43 -4.41 -8.29
CA LEU A 83 -2.37 -4.69 -7.21
C LEU A 83 -2.38 -6.17 -6.83
N LYS A 84 -2.69 -6.44 -5.56
CA LYS A 84 -2.86 -7.80 -5.09
C LYS A 84 -3.93 -8.50 -5.94
N THR A 85 -3.63 -9.72 -6.36
CA THR A 85 -4.58 -10.57 -7.07
C THR A 85 -5.85 -10.78 -6.26
N VAL A 86 -7.00 -10.37 -6.79
CA VAL A 86 -8.31 -10.66 -6.22
C VAL A 86 -8.72 -12.08 -6.62
N GLN A 87 -9.28 -12.84 -5.68
CA GLN A 87 -9.69 -14.22 -5.89
C GLN A 87 -11.20 -14.39 -5.75
N ILE A 88 -11.79 -15.29 -6.54
CA ILE A 88 -13.22 -15.62 -6.44
C ILE A 88 -13.47 -16.51 -5.21
N GLN A 89 -12.54 -17.42 -4.91
CA GLN A 89 -12.64 -18.33 -3.78
C GLN A 89 -11.97 -17.72 -2.54
N ASP A 90 -12.75 -17.01 -1.74
CA ASP A 90 -12.29 -16.35 -0.50
C ASP A 90 -12.21 -17.30 0.72
N ARG A 91 -12.42 -18.61 0.50
CA ARG A 91 -12.37 -19.65 1.55
C ARG A 91 -11.41 -20.76 1.14
N LEU A 92 -10.11 -20.45 1.21
CA LEU A 92 -9.05 -21.44 1.05
C LEU A 92 -8.60 -21.93 2.42
N GLU A 93 -8.64 -23.24 2.63
CA GLU A 93 -8.00 -23.88 3.79
C GLU A 93 -6.51 -24.04 3.52
N ILE A 94 -5.73 -23.05 3.93
CA ILE A 94 -4.26 -23.05 3.75
C ILE A 94 -3.60 -23.27 5.12
N PRO A 95 -2.66 -24.24 5.23
CA PRO A 95 -1.81 -24.38 6.41
C PRO A 95 -1.05 -23.08 6.72
N ARG A 96 -0.98 -22.72 8.01
CA ARG A 96 -0.34 -21.49 8.50
C ARG A 96 0.77 -21.82 9.51
N PRO A 97 1.92 -21.11 9.50
CA PRO A 97 2.30 -20.02 8.59
C PRO A 97 2.64 -20.55 7.18
N CYS A 98 2.68 -19.64 6.22
CA CYS A 98 2.72 -19.96 4.79
C CYS A 98 3.75 -19.14 4.00
N ILE A 99 4.36 -18.17 4.67
CA ILE A 99 5.47 -17.39 4.19
C ILE A 99 6.63 -17.87 5.03
N ASP A 100 7.58 -18.53 4.39
CA ASP A 100 8.85 -18.85 5.01
C ASP A 100 9.78 -17.64 4.87
N ALA A 101 9.97 -16.92 5.97
CA ALA A 101 10.86 -15.77 6.04
C ALA A 101 12.04 -16.10 6.96
N ARG A 102 13.27 -16.07 6.42
CA ARG A 102 14.48 -16.42 7.17
C ARG A 102 14.84 -15.42 8.28
N ASN A 103 14.49 -14.15 8.09
CA ASN A 103 14.89 -13.05 8.98
C ASN A 103 13.64 -12.30 9.50
N VAL A 104 13.32 -11.13 8.93
CA VAL A 104 12.17 -10.31 9.32
C VAL A 104 11.08 -10.44 8.27
N GLY A 105 9.91 -10.95 8.68
CA GLY A 105 8.69 -10.93 7.88
C GLY A 105 7.61 -10.17 8.64
N PHE A 106 7.11 -9.08 8.05
CA PHE A 106 5.83 -8.54 8.49
C PHE A 106 4.75 -9.40 7.86
N ASN A 107 4.12 -10.25 8.67
CA ASN A 107 2.92 -10.96 8.26
C ASN A 107 1.78 -9.93 8.19
N VAL A 108 1.80 -9.10 7.15
CA VAL A 108 0.61 -8.39 6.70
C VAL A 108 -0.36 -9.49 6.31
N GLU A 109 -1.54 -9.50 6.93
CA GLU A 109 -2.46 -10.63 6.88
C GLU A 109 -2.64 -11.20 5.47
N TRP A 110 -2.99 -12.49 5.42
CA TRP A 110 -3.30 -13.16 4.17
C TRP A 110 -4.35 -12.41 3.34
N SER A 111 -4.45 -12.80 2.07
CA SER A 111 -5.53 -12.43 1.14
C SER A 111 -6.89 -12.89 1.69
N GLN A 112 -7.38 -12.20 2.71
CA GLN A 112 -8.73 -12.24 3.20
C GLN A 112 -9.40 -11.01 2.60
N GLU A 113 -10.45 -11.22 1.83
CA GLU A 113 -11.35 -10.12 1.49
C GLU A 113 -12.05 -9.70 2.79
N LEU A 114 -11.83 -8.46 3.21
CA LEU A 114 -12.47 -7.92 4.40
C LEU A 114 -13.99 -7.84 4.15
N ARG A 115 -14.79 -8.37 5.08
CA ARG A 115 -16.25 -8.30 5.02
C ARG A 115 -16.78 -6.99 5.58
#